data_AF-A0A1T4MDQ4-F1
#
_entry.id   AF-A0A1T4MDQ4-F1
#
_cell.length_a   1.000
_cell.length_b   1.000
_cell.length_c   1.000
_cell.angle_alpha   90.00
_cell.angle_beta   90.00
_cell.angle_gamma   90.00
#
_symmetry.space_group_name_H-M   'P 1'
#
loop_
_entity.id
_entity.type
_entity.pdbx_description
1 polymer ?
#
loop_
_entity_poly.entity_id
_entity_poly.type
_entity_poly.pdbx_seq_one_letter_code
_entity_poly.pdbx_strand_id
1 'polypeptide(L)'
;MAKQKKRKGSKWLDPNKEGKGHGRRSERYCQRCGQTVKDVRILKHSNLCEDCVRELEKKKEGKYACKGCGKVVPEQVQENDGYCKDCCCRVCGKPDPEFAKKHGFCESCFELMGTNCKECGKEAEAQVRRNDGYCDECADKM
;
A
#
# COMPACT_ATOMS: atom_id res chain seq x y z
N MET A 1 -5.16 -24.06 19.93
CA MET A 1 -4.33 -24.20 18.70
C MET A 1 -3.71 -22.85 18.35
N ALA A 2 -2.44 -22.63 18.68
CA ALA A 2 -1.75 -21.40 18.35
C ALA A 2 -1.54 -21.36 16.82
N LYS A 3 -2.28 -20.49 16.11
CA LYS A 3 -2.05 -20.22 14.68
C LYS A 3 -0.58 -19.81 14.52
N GLN A 4 0.26 -20.69 13.97
CA GLN A 4 1.61 -20.35 13.55
C GLN A 4 1.52 -19.07 12.72
N LYS A 5 1.98 -17.94 13.26
CA LYS A 5 2.20 -16.73 12.49
C LYS A 5 3.19 -17.13 11.40
N LYS A 6 2.71 -17.42 10.18
CA LYS A 6 3.56 -17.59 9.00
C LYS A 6 4.50 -16.40 9.00
N ARG A 7 5.78 -16.61 9.33
CA ARG A 7 6.80 -15.55 9.33
C ARG A 7 6.76 -14.99 7.92
N LYS A 8 6.15 -13.81 7.73
CA LYS A 8 6.14 -13.12 6.43
C LYS A 8 7.61 -13.00 6.05
N GLY A 9 8.05 -13.79 5.08
CA GLY A 9 9.43 -13.71 4.59
C GLY A 9 9.74 -12.25 4.27
N SER A 10 10.99 -11.84 4.49
CA SER A 10 11.41 -10.47 4.19
C SER A 10 10.95 -10.07 2.79
N LYS A 11 10.39 -8.86 2.64
CA LYS A 11 10.02 -8.30 1.33
C LYS A 11 11.22 -8.15 0.38
N TRP A 12 12.41 -8.15 0.97
CA TRP A 12 13.70 -8.07 0.32
C TRP A 12 14.30 -9.45 0.13
N LEU A 13 14.86 -9.68 -1.06
CA LEU A 13 15.83 -10.73 -1.33
C LEU A 13 17.16 -10.29 -0.71
N ASP A 14 17.78 -11.17 0.08
CA ASP A 14 19.03 -10.84 0.76
C ASP A 14 20.24 -11.41 0.02
N PRO A 15 21.30 -10.62 -0.21
CA PRO A 15 22.51 -11.10 -0.87
C PRO A 15 23.15 -12.31 -0.22
N ASN A 16 23.15 -12.36 1.12
CA ASN A 16 23.82 -13.42 1.86
C ASN A 16 23.06 -14.75 1.81
N LYS A 17 21.77 -14.72 1.44
CA LYS A 17 20.93 -15.92 1.33
C LYS A 17 20.66 -16.30 -0.11
N GLU A 18 20.15 -15.35 -0.90
CA GLU A 18 19.64 -15.61 -2.24
C GLU A 18 20.67 -15.23 -3.33
N GLY A 19 21.64 -14.35 -3.04
CA GLY A 19 22.73 -14.01 -3.95
C GLY A 19 23.84 -15.08 -4.06
N LYS A 20 24.03 -15.90 -3.02
CA LYS A 20 25.03 -16.97 -2.99
C LYS A 20 24.56 -18.30 -3.60
N GLY A 21 23.29 -18.40 -4.00
CA GLY A 21 22.74 -19.60 -4.65
C GLY A 21 23.03 -19.65 -6.16
N HIS A 22 22.79 -20.80 -6.79
CA HIS A 22 22.84 -21.02 -8.24
C HIS A 22 21.43 -21.21 -8.83
N GLY A 23 20.50 -20.28 -8.59
CA GLY A 23 19.11 -20.45 -9.05
C GLY A 23 18.45 -19.15 -9.50
N ARG A 24 17.25 -19.23 -10.07
CA ARG A 24 16.52 -18.06 -10.63
C ARG A 24 16.44 -16.83 -9.71
N ARG A 25 16.54 -17.01 -8.39
CA ARG A 25 16.54 -15.92 -7.41
C ARG A 25 17.88 -15.21 -7.25
N SER A 26 19.02 -15.88 -7.50
CA SER A 26 20.38 -15.30 -7.48
C SER A 26 20.68 -14.47 -8.72
N GLU A 27 19.90 -14.63 -9.79
CA GLU A 27 20.01 -13.89 -11.05
C GLU A 27 19.12 -12.65 -11.09
N ARG A 28 18.35 -12.39 -10.03
CA ARG A 28 17.53 -11.18 -9.99
C ARG A 28 18.40 -9.93 -9.91
N TYR A 29 17.95 -8.91 -10.63
CA TYR A 29 18.60 -7.62 -10.72
C TYR A 29 17.59 -6.49 -10.59
N CYS A 30 18.09 -5.30 -10.24
CA CYS A 30 17.30 -4.09 -10.18
C CYS A 30 16.96 -3.62 -11.58
N GLN A 31 15.67 -3.47 -11.91
CA GLN A 31 15.23 -3.02 -13.23
C GLN A 31 15.66 -1.58 -13.56
N ARG A 32 16.07 -0.78 -12.56
CA ARG A 32 16.42 0.63 -12.73
C ARG A 32 17.94 0.85 -12.85
N CYS A 33 18.75 0.22 -11.99
CA CYS A 33 20.21 0.41 -11.98
C CYS A 33 21.00 -0.83 -12.44
N GLY A 34 20.36 -1.98 -12.68
CA GLY A 34 21.02 -3.20 -13.11
C GLY A 34 21.78 -3.98 -12.03
N GLN A 35 21.90 -3.45 -10.81
CA GLN A 35 22.58 -4.15 -9.71
C GLN A 35 21.93 -5.49 -9.40
N THR A 36 22.74 -6.50 -9.11
CA THR A 36 22.24 -7.86 -8.85
C THR A 36 21.97 -8.08 -7.37
N VAL A 37 21.17 -9.10 -7.08
CA VAL A 37 20.90 -9.55 -5.70
C VAL A 37 22.18 -10.01 -4.98
N LYS A 38 23.28 -10.24 -5.70
CA LYS A 38 24.59 -10.57 -5.10
C LYS A 38 25.22 -9.38 -4.40
N ASP A 39 24.94 -8.17 -4.89
CA ASP A 39 25.55 -6.93 -4.42
C ASP A 39 24.62 -6.20 -3.45
N VAL A 40 23.31 -6.22 -3.73
CA VAL A 40 22.32 -5.40 -3.01
C VAL A 40 21.03 -6.16 -2.72
N ARG A 41 20.29 -5.71 -1.70
CA ARG A 41 18.95 -6.23 -1.44
C ARG A 41 17.98 -5.79 -2.53
N ILE A 42 17.17 -6.72 -3.03
CA ILE A 42 16.19 -6.46 -4.10
C ILE A 42 14.77 -6.73 -3.62
N LEU A 43 13.87 -5.79 -3.87
CA LEU A 43 12.46 -5.90 -3.54
C LEU A 43 11.79 -7.00 -4.40
N LYS A 44 11.15 -7.99 -3.75
CA LYS A 44 10.62 -9.19 -4.42
C LYS A 44 9.55 -8.89 -5.47
N HIS A 45 8.71 -7.88 -5.25
CA HIS A 45 7.57 -7.62 -6.13
C HIS A 45 7.92 -6.70 -7.30
N SER A 46 8.83 -5.76 -7.10
CA SER A 46 9.10 -4.69 -8.06
C SER A 46 10.50 -4.73 -8.67
N ASN A 47 11.34 -5.70 -8.28
CA ASN A 47 12.73 -5.82 -8.73
C ASN A 47 13.48 -4.48 -8.67
N LEU A 48 13.39 -3.78 -7.53
CA LEU A 48 14.11 -2.53 -7.26
C LEU A 48 15.09 -2.78 -6.11
N CYS A 49 16.32 -2.27 -6.22
CA CYS A 49 17.28 -2.34 -5.12
C CYS A 49 16.97 -1.32 -4.02
N GLU A 50 17.54 -1.52 -2.83
CA GLU A 50 17.36 -0.63 -1.67
C GLU A 50 17.71 0.83 -1.99
N ASP A 51 18.83 1.08 -2.68
CA ASP A 51 19.24 2.44 -3.07
C ASP A 51 18.22 3.10 -4.01
N CYS A 52 17.80 2.38 -5.06
CA CYS A 52 16.77 2.88 -5.98
C CYS A 52 15.45 3.16 -5.26
N VAL A 53 15.07 2.31 -4.30
CA VAL A 53 13.87 2.53 -3.48
C VAL A 53 14.03 3.80 -2.65
N ARG A 54 15.15 3.99 -1.94
CA ARG A 54 15.39 5.19 -1.11
C ARG A 54 15.38 6.47 -1.94
N GLU A 55 15.91 6.44 -3.17
CA GLU A 55 15.81 7.58 -4.09
C GLU A 55 14.36 7.88 -4.49
N LEU A 56 13.60 6.84 -4.87
CA LEU A 56 12.21 6.98 -5.31
C LEU A 56 11.33 7.49 -4.17
N GLU A 57 11.56 7.01 -2.93
CA GLU A 57 10.87 7.46 -1.74
C GLU A 57 11.07 8.95 -1.48
N LYS A 58 12.28 9.48 -1.75
CA LYS A 58 12.58 10.91 -1.61
C LYS A 58 11.95 11.75 -2.72
N LYS A 59 11.98 11.26 -3.97
CA LYS A 59 11.47 12.00 -5.12
C LYS A 59 9.94 12.14 -5.14
N LYS A 60 9.22 11.16 -4.59
CA LYS A 60 7.73 11.16 -4.55
C LYS A 60 7.08 11.47 -5.92
N GLU A 61 7.66 10.94 -6.99
CA GLU A 61 7.33 11.32 -8.37
C GLU A 61 5.92 10.86 -8.83
N GLY A 62 5.31 9.89 -8.14
CA GLY A 62 4.02 9.30 -8.53
C GLY A 62 4.09 8.24 -9.62
N LYS A 63 5.29 7.91 -10.14
CA LYS A 63 5.45 6.85 -11.14
C LYS A 63 5.76 5.47 -10.54
N TYR A 64 6.62 5.47 -9.51
CA TYR A 64 7.00 4.27 -8.76
C TYR A 64 6.72 4.40 -7.26
N ALA A 65 6.67 5.65 -6.77
CA ALA A 65 6.51 6.00 -5.37
C ALA A 65 5.29 6.91 -5.20
N CYS A 66 4.53 6.72 -4.12
CA CYS A 66 3.36 7.53 -3.81
C CYS A 66 3.74 9.00 -3.59
N LYS A 67 3.05 9.93 -4.26
CA LYS A 67 3.24 11.39 -4.12
C LYS A 67 3.06 11.88 -2.68
N GLY A 68 2.17 11.25 -1.91
CA GLY A 68 1.91 11.61 -0.52
C GLY A 68 2.98 11.07 0.44
N CYS A 69 3.03 9.75 0.59
CA CYS A 69 3.85 9.11 1.62
C CYS A 69 5.24 8.65 1.16
N GLY A 70 5.55 8.72 -0.14
CA GLY A 70 6.81 8.22 -0.71
C GLY A 70 6.89 6.71 -0.85
N LYS A 71 5.93 5.93 -0.32
CA LYS A 71 5.95 4.47 -0.39
C LYS A 71 6.09 3.97 -1.83
N VAL A 72 7.08 3.11 -2.07
CA VAL A 72 7.32 2.50 -3.39
C VAL A 72 6.33 1.35 -3.62
N VAL A 73 5.29 1.65 -4.40
CA VAL A 73 4.23 0.71 -4.81
C VAL A 73 3.84 1.02 -6.26
N PRO A 74 4.69 0.67 -7.25
CA PRO A 74 4.51 1.04 -8.65
C PRO A 74 3.15 0.64 -9.23
N GLU A 75 2.66 -0.55 -8.91
CA GLU A 75 1.33 -1.02 -9.35
C GLU A 75 0.23 -0.09 -8.81
N GLN A 76 0.23 0.22 -7.51
CA GLN A 76 -0.82 1.06 -6.92
C GLN A 76 -0.78 2.50 -7.42
N VAL A 77 0.41 3.07 -7.62
CA VAL A 77 0.54 4.45 -8.09
C VAL A 77 0.16 4.60 -9.56
N GLN A 78 0.34 3.56 -10.37
CA GLN A 78 -0.17 3.54 -11.74
C GLN A 78 -1.69 3.46 -11.79
N GLU A 79 -2.31 2.71 -10.86
CA GLU A 79 -3.77 2.58 -10.78
C GLU A 79 -4.47 3.80 -10.13
N ASN A 80 -3.79 4.53 -9.23
CA ASN A 80 -4.40 5.63 -8.44
C ASN A 80 -3.71 6.98 -8.66
N ASP A 81 -3.42 7.35 -9.91
CA ASP A 81 -2.93 8.70 -10.33
C ASP A 81 -1.67 9.21 -9.59
N GLY A 82 -0.82 8.29 -9.15
CA GLY A 82 0.41 8.58 -8.44
C GLY A 82 0.35 8.43 -6.93
N TYR A 83 -0.75 7.92 -6.38
CA TYR A 83 -0.93 7.70 -4.94
C TYR A 83 -1.03 6.22 -4.60
N CYS A 84 -0.69 5.86 -3.36
CA CYS A 84 -0.95 4.51 -2.87
C CYS A 84 -2.36 4.45 -2.27
N LYS A 85 -2.92 3.24 -2.14
CA LYS A 85 -4.26 3.04 -1.55
C LYS A 85 -4.38 3.61 -0.12
N ASP A 86 -3.28 3.62 0.65
CA ASP A 86 -3.24 4.24 1.98
C ASP A 86 -3.33 5.77 1.98
N CYS A 87 -3.05 6.43 0.86
CA CYS A 87 -3.12 7.88 0.69
C CYS A 87 -4.38 8.34 -0.06
N CYS A 88 -5.23 7.40 -0.46
CA CYS A 88 -6.50 7.70 -1.11
C CYS A 88 -7.64 7.38 -0.17
N CYS A 89 -8.72 8.17 -0.26
CA CYS A 89 -9.96 7.88 0.42
C CYS A 89 -10.56 6.58 -0.11
N ARG A 90 -10.89 5.63 0.78
CA ARG A 90 -11.51 4.35 0.40
C ARG A 90 -12.88 4.49 -0.23
N VAL A 91 -13.58 5.58 0.09
CA VAL A 91 -14.95 5.84 -0.37
C VAL A 91 -14.97 6.51 -1.73
N CYS A 92 -14.29 7.65 -1.86
CA CYS A 92 -14.38 8.47 -3.06
C CYS A 92 -13.15 8.34 -3.98
N GLY A 93 -12.14 7.58 -3.58
CA GLY A 93 -10.89 7.42 -4.33
C GLY A 93 -9.98 8.66 -4.36
N LYS A 94 -10.44 9.80 -3.84
CA LYS A 94 -9.67 11.05 -3.88
C LYS A 94 -8.39 10.94 -3.04
N PRO A 95 -7.25 11.45 -3.54
CA PRO A 95 -6.00 11.47 -2.79
C PRO A 95 -6.07 12.50 -1.67
N ASP A 96 -5.91 12.03 -0.44
CA ASP A 96 -5.84 12.86 0.77
C ASP A 96 -4.82 12.24 1.73
N PRO A 97 -3.52 12.46 1.50
CA PRO A 97 -2.47 11.71 2.20
C PRO A 97 -2.37 12.01 3.69
N GLU A 98 -2.83 13.17 4.14
CA GLU A 98 -2.77 13.58 5.55
C GLU A 98 -3.91 12.95 6.36
N PHE A 99 -5.14 13.02 5.83
CA PHE A 99 -6.33 12.52 6.52
C PHE A 99 -6.53 11.03 6.27
N ALA A 100 -6.35 10.54 5.02
CA ALA A 100 -6.56 9.13 4.69
C ALA A 100 -5.56 8.20 5.38
N LYS A 101 -4.34 8.68 5.66
CA LYS A 101 -3.36 7.89 6.40
C LYS A 101 -3.75 7.65 7.86
N LYS A 102 -4.47 8.59 8.47
CA LYS A 102 -4.94 8.49 9.87
C LYS A 102 -6.28 7.78 9.96
N HIS A 103 -7.22 8.13 9.09
CA HIS A 103 -8.63 7.74 9.21
C HIS A 103 -9.09 6.77 8.11
N GLY A 104 -8.32 6.59 7.02
CA GLY A 104 -8.71 5.78 5.86
C GLY A 104 -9.60 6.51 4.84
N PHE A 105 -9.96 7.77 5.12
CA PHE A 105 -10.88 8.59 4.32
C PHE A 105 -10.30 9.98 4.09
N CYS A 106 -10.80 10.71 3.09
CA CYS A 106 -10.53 12.16 3.02
C CYS A 106 -11.39 12.89 4.04
N GLU A 107 -11.00 14.12 4.37
CA GLU A 107 -11.70 14.96 5.35
C GLU A 107 -13.20 15.07 5.04
N SER A 108 -13.55 15.39 3.79
CA SER A 108 -14.95 15.54 3.39
C SER A 108 -15.76 14.24 3.53
N CYS A 109 -15.17 13.08 3.22
CA CYS A 109 -15.87 11.80 3.39
C CYS A 109 -15.97 11.40 4.85
N PHE A 110 -15.01 11.79 5.69
CA PHE A 110 -15.07 11.55 7.12
C PHE A 110 -16.20 12.36 7.77
N GLU A 111 -16.35 13.63 7.39
CA GLU A 111 -17.45 14.48 7.85
C GLU A 111 -18.81 14.01 7.34
N LEU A 112 -18.90 13.60 6.07
CA LEU A 112 -20.14 13.09 5.47
C LEU A 112 -20.56 11.72 6.01
N MET A 113 -19.61 10.85 6.34
CA MET A 113 -19.94 9.53 6.89
C MET A 113 -20.53 9.62 8.29
N GLY A 114 -20.15 10.63 9.06
CA GLY A 114 -20.78 11.02 10.31
C GLY A 114 -21.26 9.83 11.16
N THR A 115 -22.48 9.96 11.68
CA THR A 115 -23.15 8.93 12.46
C THR A 115 -24.06 8.04 11.62
N ASN A 116 -24.37 8.34 10.36
CA ASN A 116 -25.48 7.70 9.62
C ASN A 116 -25.03 6.87 8.40
N CYS A 117 -25.73 5.76 8.15
CA CYS A 117 -25.52 4.88 7.00
C CYS A 117 -25.91 5.58 5.68
N LYS A 118 -25.03 5.54 4.69
CA LYS A 118 -25.26 6.14 3.36
C LYS A 118 -26.46 5.58 2.61
N GLU A 119 -26.76 4.30 2.78
CA GLU A 119 -27.82 3.63 2.03
C GLU A 119 -29.20 3.73 2.71
N CYS A 120 -29.29 3.35 3.98
CA CYS A 120 -30.57 3.35 4.70
C CYS A 120 -30.81 4.58 5.59
N GLY A 121 -29.83 5.47 5.74
CA GLY A 121 -29.93 6.67 6.58
C GLY A 121 -29.94 6.41 8.10
N LYS A 122 -29.89 5.15 8.55
CA LYS A 122 -29.88 4.80 9.98
C LYS A 122 -28.64 5.34 10.68
N GLU A 123 -28.82 5.90 11.87
CA GLU A 123 -27.72 6.27 12.75
C GLU A 123 -27.03 5.01 13.30
N ALA A 124 -25.77 4.83 12.92
CA ALA A 124 -24.93 3.69 13.23
C ALA A 124 -23.43 4.07 13.19
N GLU A 125 -22.99 5.08 13.94
CA GLU A 125 -21.63 5.66 13.88
C GLU A 125 -20.51 4.60 13.89
N ALA A 126 -20.58 3.65 14.83
CA ALA A 126 -19.59 2.60 14.97
C ALA A 126 -19.57 1.64 13.76
N GLN A 127 -20.74 1.36 13.17
CA GLN A 127 -20.86 0.48 12.01
C GLN A 127 -20.40 1.18 10.74
N VAL A 128 -20.82 2.44 10.52
CA VAL A 128 -20.42 3.21 9.34
C VAL A 128 -18.93 3.50 9.32
N ARG A 129 -18.30 3.73 10.48
CA ARG A 129 -16.84 3.84 10.57
C ARG A 129 -16.11 2.56 10.21
N ARG A 130 -16.72 1.40 10.52
CA ARG A 130 -16.14 0.09 10.25
C ARG A 130 -16.33 -0.32 8.79
N ASN A 131 -17.51 -0.06 8.23
CA ASN A 131 -17.94 -0.54 6.91
C ASN A 131 -17.95 0.59 5.87
N ASP A 132 -16.97 1.51 5.92
CA ASP A 132 -16.75 2.57 4.92
C ASP A 132 -18.01 3.44 4.58
N GLY A 133 -18.88 3.64 5.57
CA GLY A 133 -20.08 4.49 5.48
C GLY A 133 -21.42 3.73 5.47
N TYR A 134 -21.42 2.42 5.69
CA TYR A 134 -22.63 1.59 5.70
C TYR A 134 -22.91 0.97 7.07
N CYS A 135 -24.18 0.75 7.43
CA CYS A 135 -24.51 -0.10 8.57
C CYS A 135 -24.19 -1.57 8.24
N ASP A 136 -24.10 -2.44 9.25
CA ASP A 136 -23.81 -3.87 9.01
C ASP A 136 -24.83 -4.50 8.04
N GLU A 137 -26.12 -4.14 8.15
CA GLU A 137 -27.17 -4.68 7.26
C GLU A 137 -27.01 -4.28 5.79
N CYS A 138 -26.50 -3.08 5.52
CA CYS A 138 -26.26 -2.59 4.15
C CYS A 138 -24.91 -3.07 3.61
N ALA A 139 -23.90 -3.18 4.48
CA ALA A 139 -22.58 -3.68 4.11
C ALA A 139 -22.61 -5.16 3.72
N ASP A 140 -23.47 -5.97 4.37
CA ASP A 140 -23.61 -7.41 4.08
C ASP A 140 -24.32 -7.68 2.73
N LYS A 141 -24.99 -6.67 2.16
CA LYS A 141 -25.73 -6.78 0.88
C LYS A 141 -24.91 -6.39 -0.36
N MET A 142 -23.71 -5.85 -0.18
CA MET A 142 -22.80 -5.44 -1.26
C MET A 142 -21.72 -6.48 -1.53
#